data_AF-A4N713-F1
#
_entry.id   AF-A4N713-F1
#
_cell.length_a   1.000
_cell.length_b   1.000
_cell.length_c   1.000
_cell.angle_alpha   90.00
_cell.angle_beta   90.00
_cell.angle_gamma   90.00
#
_symmetry.space_group_name_H-M   'P 1'
#
loop_
_entity.id
_entity.type
_entity.pdbx_description
1 polymer ?
#
loop_
_entity_poly.entity_id
_entity_poly.type
_entity_poly.pdbx_seq_one_letter_code
_entity_poly.pdbx_strand_id
1 'polypeptide(L)' 'MSLTYLDLFSGAGGLSLGFDYAEFRQLLSIELEPVYCETYRVNFPHHRVLQQDLTQLSNEQASLYRSDIPNRGIAGVEE' A
#
# COMPACT_ATOMS: atom_id res chain seq x y z
N MET A 1 -2.70 -10.54 -14.84
CA MET A 1 -3.14 -10.79 -13.45
C MET A 1 -2.15 -10.06 -12.56
N SER A 2 -2.59 -9.13 -11.71
CA SER A 2 -1.67 -8.28 -10.92
C SER A 2 -1.68 -8.72 -9.45
N LEU A 3 -0.49 -8.97 -8.90
CA LEU A 3 -0.30 -9.17 -7.46
C LEU A 3 -0.52 -7.84 -6.74
N THR A 4 -0.95 -7.89 -5.48
CA THR A 4 -1.19 -6.69 -4.67
C THR A 4 -0.18 -6.54 -3.54
N TYR A 5 0.07 -5.32 -3.10
CA TYR A 5 1.01 -5.05 -2.00
C TYR A 5 0.56 -3.90 -1.08
N LEU A 6 1.16 -3.89 0.11
CA LEU A 6 1.14 -2.80 1.08
C LEU A 6 2.55 -2.23 1.22
N ASP A 7 2.66 -0.91 1.32
CA ASP A 7 3.94 -0.21 1.51
C ASP A 7 3.96 0.47 2.88
N LEU A 8 4.64 -0.15 3.84
CA LEU A 8 4.73 0.36 5.21
C LEU A 8 6.03 1.15 5.33
N PHE A 9 5.97 2.37 5.88
CA PHE A 9 7.08 3.33 5.90
C PHE A 9 7.50 3.75 4.48
N SER A 10 6.50 4.11 3.67
CA SER A 10 6.67 4.24 2.21
C SER A 10 7.60 5.37 1.78
N GLY A 11 7.92 6.31 2.68
CA GLY A 11 8.66 7.51 2.36
C GLY A 11 8.05 8.22 1.14
N ALA A 12 8.91 8.71 0.25
CA ALA A 12 8.49 9.34 -1.00
C ALA A 12 8.07 8.34 -2.11
N GLY A 13 8.07 7.02 -1.83
CA GLY A 13 7.54 5.98 -2.71
C GLY A 13 8.55 5.24 -3.59
N GLY A 14 9.80 5.09 -3.14
CA GLY A 14 10.83 4.35 -3.91
C GLY A 14 10.49 2.87 -4.14
N LEU A 15 9.96 2.18 -3.12
CA LEU A 15 9.50 0.79 -3.24
C LEU A 15 8.27 0.70 -4.16
N SER A 16 7.31 1.61 -3.98
CA SER A 16 6.13 1.71 -4.82
C SER A 16 6.45 1.92 -6.30
N LEU A 17 7.44 2.75 -6.63
CA LEU A 17 7.90 2.90 -8.03
C LEU A 17 8.36 1.58 -8.64
N GLY A 18 9.09 0.77 -7.86
CA GLY A 18 9.52 -0.55 -8.30
C GLY A 18 8.35 -1.51 -8.55
N PHE A 19 7.33 -1.46 -7.69
CA PHE A 19 6.12 -2.27 -7.87
C PHE A 19 5.26 -1.84 -9.06
N ASP A 20 5.20 -0.54 -9.35
CA ASP A 20 4.55 -0.04 -10.56
C ASP A 20 5.22 -0.57 -11.82
N TYR A 21 6.56 -0.56 -11.86
CA TYR A 21 7.32 -1.17 -12.96
C TYR A 21 7.14 -2.69 -13.06
N ALA A 22 6.87 -3.36 -11.94
CA ALA A 22 6.56 -4.79 -11.88
C ALA A 22 5.07 -5.11 -12.15
N GLU A 23 4.24 -4.10 -12.43
CA GLU A 23 2.80 -4.22 -12.66
C GLU A 23 2.02 -4.81 -11.47
N PHE A 24 2.50 -4.60 -10.25
CA PHE A 24 1.75 -4.89 -9.03
C PHE A 24 0.75 -3.77 -8.77
N ARG A 25 -0.37 -4.09 -8.13
CA ARG A 25 -1.38 -3.10 -7.76
C ARG A 25 -1.23 -2.70 -6.30
N GLN A 26 -0.99 -1.42 -6.07
CA GLN A 26 -0.94 -0.82 -4.74
C GLN A 26 -2.31 -0.89 -4.07
N LEU A 27 -2.33 -1.33 -2.80
CA LEU A 27 -3.52 -1.27 -1.95
C LEU A 27 -3.50 -0.04 -1.06
N LEU A 28 -2.38 0.17 -0.38
CA LEU A 28 -2.17 1.26 0.57
C LEU A 28 -0.68 1.45 0.83
N SER A 29 -0.30 2.70 0.98
CA SER A 29 0.99 3.14 1.52
C SER A 29 0.75 3.90 2.81
N ILE A 30 1.57 3.66 3.83
CA ILE A 30 1.49 4.35 5.12
C ILE A 30 2.81 5.03 5.40
N GLU A 31 2.74 6.33 5.66
CA GLU A 31 3.90 7.17 5.95
C GLU A 31 3.55 8.18 7.04
N LEU A 32 4.51 8.47 7.93
CA LEU A 32 4.31 9.40 9.03
C LEU A 32 4.61 10.85 8.58
N GLU A 33 5.69 11.03 7.83
CA GLU A 33 6.23 12.34 7.52
C GLU A 33 5.42 13.07 6.42
N PRO A 34 4.87 14.26 6.70
CA PRO A 34 4.01 14.98 5.76
C PRO A 34 4.69 15.28 4.41
N VAL A 35 5.95 15.70 4.44
CA VAL A 35 6.72 16.08 3.24
C VAL A 35 6.93 14.90 2.29
N TYR A 36 7.07 13.69 2.82
CA TYR A 36 7.17 12.47 2.03
C TYR A 36 5.82 12.08 1.44
N CYS A 37 4.74 12.22 2.22
CA CYS A 37 3.38 12.00 1.72
C CYS A 37 3.03 12.96 0.57
N GLU A 38 3.39 14.23 0.67
CA GLU A 38 3.19 15.21 -0.41
C GLU A 38 3.92 14.79 -1.69
N THR A 39 5.21 14.46 -1.56
CA THR A 39 6.02 13.97 -2.69
C THR A 39 5.42 12.70 -3.28
N TYR A 40 5.00 11.75 -2.44
CA TYR A 40 4.35 10.51 -2.85
C TYR A 40 3.09 10.81 -3.66
N ARG A 41 2.20 11.69 -3.19
CA ARG A 41 0.94 12.03 -3.91
C ARG A 41 1.19 12.66 -5.27
N VAL A 42 2.24 13.47 -5.40
CA VAL A 42 2.62 14.08 -6.69
C VAL A 42 3.11 13.02 -7.68
N ASN A 43 3.94 12.08 -7.21
CA ASN A 43 4.52 11.03 -8.07
C ASN A 43 3.52 9.93 -8.42
N PHE A 44 2.59 9.62 -7.51
CA PHE A 44 1.65 8.50 -7.64
C PHE A 44 0.19 8.96 -7.46
N PRO A 45 -0.38 9.74 -8.40
CA PRO A 45 -1.72 10.32 -8.27
C PRO A 45 -2.85 9.28 -8.19
N HIS A 46 -2.58 8.02 -8.53
CA HIS A 46 -3.53 6.91 -8.47
C HIS A 46 -3.35 6.01 -7.24
N HIS A 47 -2.29 6.19 -6.47
CA HIS A 47 -2.03 5.44 -5.25
C HIS A 47 -2.75 6.05 -4.05
N ARG A 48 -2.95 5.24 -3.02
CA ARG A 48 -3.49 5.70 -1.72
C ARG A 48 -2.35 5.79 -0.72
N VAL A 49 -1.99 7.01 -0.28
CA VAL A 49 -1.05 7.22 0.84
C VAL A 49 -1.77 7.78 2.05
N LEU A 50 -1.76 7.02 3.13
CA LEU A 50 -2.29 7.39 4.44
C LEU A 50 -1.16 7.99 5.27
N GLN A 51 -1.30 9.28 5.57
CA GLN A 51 -0.38 9.98 6.46
C GLN A 51 -0.77 9.70 7.91
N GLN A 52 -0.11 8.73 8.56
CA GLN A 52 -0.46 8.27 9.90
C GLN A 52 0.72 7.58 10.58
N ASP A 53 0.81 7.69 11.90
CA ASP A 53 1.64 6.79 12.71
C ASP A 53 1.09 5.36 12.62
N LEU A 54 1.89 4.47 12.03
CA LEU A 54 1.53 3.07 11.85
C LEU A 54 1.16 2.37 13.17
N THR A 55 1.76 2.77 14.29
CA THR A 55 1.47 2.20 15.62
C THR A 55 0.06 2.52 16.11
N GLN A 56 -0.59 3.54 15.52
CA GLN A 56 -1.95 3.95 15.84
C GLN A 56 -2.99 3.38 14.86
N LEU A 57 -2.57 2.56 13.90
CA LEU A 57 -3.50 1.94 12.94
C LEU A 57 -4.29 0.80 13.61
N SER A 58 -5.60 0.97 13.69
CA SER A 58 -6.48 -0.07 14.24
C SER A 58 -6.76 -1.19 13.22
N ASN A 59 -7.15 -2.36 13.72
CA ASN A 59 -7.55 -3.48 12.87
C ASN A 59 -8.78 -3.14 12.02
N GLU A 60 -9.72 -2.37 12.57
CA GLU A 60 -10.91 -1.90 11.87
C GLU A 60 -10.51 -0.98 10.71
N GLN A 61 -9.60 -0.03 10.94
CA GLN A 61 -9.08 0.83 9.88
C GLN A 61 -8.36 0.02 8.79
N ALA A 62 -7.50 -0.92 9.18
CA ALA A 62 -6.80 -1.78 8.23
C ALA A 62 -7.76 -2.68 7.42
N SER A 63 -8.84 -3.15 8.05
CA SER A 63 -9.83 -4.03 7.41
C SER A 63 -10.58 -3.38 6.24
N LEU A 64 -10.66 -2.04 6.19
CA LEU A 64 -11.32 -1.31 5.10
C LEU A 64 -10.69 -1.63 3.73
N TYR A 65 -9.38 -1.91 3.71
CA TYR A 65 -8.62 -2.22 2.50
C TYR A 65 -8.66 -3.70 2.12
N ARG A 66 -9.25 -4.56 2.96
CA ARG A 66 -9.36 -6.01 2.66
C ARG A 66 -10.24 -6.27 1.45
N SER A 67 -11.27 -5.45 1.24
CA SER A 67 -12.20 -5.58 0.11
C SER A 67 -11.50 -5.38 -1.25
N ASP A 68 -10.39 -4.63 -1.26
CA ASP A 68 -9.60 -4.44 -2.46
C ASP A 68 -8.74 -5.66 -2.76
N ILE A 69 -8.47 -6.58 -1.83
CA ILE A 69 -7.67 -7.78 -2.12
C ILE A 69 -8.44 -8.68 -3.09
N PRO A 70 -7.89 -8.99 -4.29
CA PRO A 70 -8.57 -9.87 -5.25
C PRO A 70 -8.86 -11.23 -4.61
N ASN A 71 -10.12 -11.67 -4.69
CA ASN A 71 -10.55 -12.92 -4.08
C ASN A 71 -9.89 -14.10 -4.80
N ARG A 72 -8.81 -14.64 -4.23
CA ARG A 72 -8.15 -15.86 -4.65
C ARG A 72 -7.73 -16.67 -3.44
N GLY A 73 -8.04 -17.97 -3.48
CA GLY A 73 -7.38 -18.96 -2.64
C GLY A 73 -5.87 -18.73 -2.75
N ILE A 74 -5.22 -18.60 -1.60
CA ILE A 74 -3.77 -18.49 -1.47
C ILE A 74 -3.12 -19.65 -2.24
N ALA A 75 -2.52 -19.34 -3.39
CA ALA A 75 -1.73 -20.31 -4.11
C ALA A 75 -0.44 -20.53 -3.32
N GLY A 76 -0.38 -21.63 -2.55
CA GLY A 76 0.83 -22.06 -1.84
C GLY A 76 0.75 -22.13 -0.32
N VAL A 77 -0.43 -22.06 0.28
CA VAL A 77 -0.62 -22.56 1.66
C VAL A 77 -1.57 -23.74 1.55
N GLU A 78 -1.00 -24.90 1.23
CA GLU A 78 -1.63 -26.18 1.56
C GLU A 78 -1.56 -26.31 3.09
N GLU A 79 -2.68 -26.69 3.71
CA GLU A 79 -2.71 -27.10 5.13
C GLU A 79 -1.82 -28.32 5.38
#